data_AF-A0A497LA67-F1
#
_entry.id   AF-A0A497LA67-F1
#
_cell.length_a   1.000
_cell.length_b   1.000
_cell.length_c   1.000
_cell.angle_alpha   90.00
_cell.angle_beta   90.00
_cell.angle_gamma   90.00
#
_symmetry.space_group_name_H-M   'P 1'
#
loop_
_entity.id
_entity.type
_entity.pdbx_description
1 polymer ?
#
loop_
_entity_poly.entity_id
_entity_poly.type
_entity_poly.pdbx_seq_one_letter_code
_entity_poly.pdbx_strand_id
1 'polypeptide(L)'
;YYLLGKKTSSFYIVAQLQMLMPLLMKTARAYADALSAFKEGQPIGDGIGALVAAKLIHGRPFKRLVKDTIVAEVEIDGRRAYVVKAEGPGAKVGKPGEAVRKLLEELSDEVKAVIFVDATVKLEGEETGEVVDGIGVAIGGPGVEKFKVEEVSLKKEVPFYSILIKEDVEEAISPMKKELVRSADKAVEHIRSLLAEVTEEGDTVIIVGVGNTMGIGQ
;
A
#
# COMPACT_ATOMS: atom_id res chain seq x y z
N TYR A 1 -32.04 2.59 13.08
CA TYR A 1 -33.02 3.36 12.27
C TYR A 1 -34.36 2.67 12.09
N TYR A 2 -34.44 1.40 11.66
CA TYR A 2 -35.73 0.73 11.38
C TYR A 2 -36.73 0.74 12.57
N LEU A 3 -36.29 0.27 13.74
CA LEU A 3 -37.13 0.25 14.95
C LEU A 3 -37.58 1.65 15.36
N LEU A 4 -36.72 2.66 15.16
CA LEU A 4 -37.02 4.05 15.45
C LEU A 4 -38.09 4.59 14.49
N GLY A 5 -37.93 4.37 13.18
CA GLY A 5 -38.92 4.77 12.17
C GLY A 5 -40.28 4.11 12.37
N LYS A 6 -40.29 2.82 12.76
CA LYS A 6 -41.52 2.09 13.11
C LYS A 6 -42.19 2.65 14.38
N LYS A 7 -41.41 2.96 15.42
CA LYS A 7 -41.93 3.51 16.69
C LYS A 7 -42.47 4.93 16.54
N THR A 8 -41.86 5.75 15.69
CA THR A 8 -42.30 7.14 15.45
C THR A 8 -43.27 7.29 14.28
N SER A 9 -43.54 6.20 13.54
CA SER A 9 -44.27 6.22 12.26
C SER A 9 -43.72 7.27 11.28
N SER A 10 -42.42 7.57 11.35
CA SER A 10 -41.79 8.60 10.52
C SER A 10 -41.35 8.01 9.19
N PHE A 11 -42.08 8.38 8.13
CA PHE A 11 -41.73 8.03 6.76
C PHE A 11 -40.31 8.45 6.39
N TYR A 12 -39.87 9.63 6.82
CA TYR A 12 -38.53 10.16 6.51
C TYR A 12 -37.40 9.28 7.08
N ILE A 13 -37.57 8.72 8.27
CA ILE A 13 -36.56 7.83 8.87
C ILE A 13 -36.48 6.51 8.09
N VAL A 14 -37.63 5.99 7.64
CA VAL A 14 -37.69 4.75 6.85
C VAL A 14 -37.09 4.97 5.45
N ALA A 15 -37.42 6.09 4.79
CA ALA A 15 -36.88 6.45 3.48
C ALA A 15 -35.35 6.61 3.53
N GLN A 16 -34.80 7.33 4.52
CA GLN A 16 -33.36 7.46 4.72
C GLN A 16 -32.68 6.10 4.89
N LEU A 17 -33.26 5.20 5.70
CA LEU A 17 -32.72 3.86 5.86
C LEU A 17 -32.71 3.10 4.54
N GLN A 18 -33.78 3.17 3.75
CA GLN A 18 -33.85 2.49 2.46
C GLN A 18 -32.82 3.03 1.46
N MET A 19 -32.58 4.34 1.45
CA MET A 19 -31.54 4.97 0.63
C MET A 19 -30.13 4.55 1.05
N LEU A 20 -29.87 4.39 2.36
CA LEU A 20 -28.56 3.98 2.88
C LEU A 20 -28.33 2.46 2.86
N MET A 21 -29.40 1.67 2.72
CA MET A 21 -29.34 0.20 2.81
C MET A 21 -28.32 -0.43 1.83
N PRO A 22 -28.21 0.01 0.56
CA PRO A 22 -27.22 -0.57 -0.35
C PRO A 22 -25.79 -0.39 0.15
N LEU A 23 -25.44 0.79 0.67
CA LEU A 23 -24.12 1.08 1.21
C LEU A 23 -23.83 0.23 2.45
N LEU A 24 -24.78 0.16 3.39
CA LEU A 24 -24.65 -0.68 4.60
C LEU A 24 -24.44 -2.16 4.25
N MET A 25 -25.22 -2.69 3.29
CA MET A 25 -25.09 -4.07 2.84
C MET A 25 -23.78 -4.34 2.11
N LYS A 26 -23.27 -3.35 1.36
CA LYS A 26 -21.95 -3.42 0.70
C LYS A 26 -20.85 -3.54 1.74
N THR A 27 -20.83 -2.64 2.74
CA THR A 27 -19.87 -2.66 3.84
C THR A 27 -19.95 -3.94 4.67
N ALA A 28 -21.16 -4.40 5.01
CA ALA A 28 -21.34 -5.63 5.79
C ALA A 28 -20.78 -6.87 5.08
N ARG A 29 -20.97 -6.96 3.75
CA ARG A 29 -20.37 -8.03 2.93
C ARG A 29 -18.85 -7.94 2.92
N ALA A 30 -18.29 -6.75 2.72
CA ALA A 30 -16.85 -6.53 2.74
C ALA A 30 -16.19 -7.02 4.04
N TYR A 31 -16.81 -6.75 5.20
CA TYR A 31 -16.32 -7.26 6.48
C TYR A 31 -16.45 -8.78 6.63
N ALA A 32 -17.53 -9.38 6.11
CA ALA A 32 -17.69 -10.83 6.12
C ALA A 32 -16.65 -11.54 5.23
N ASP A 33 -16.38 -10.96 4.06
CA ASP A 33 -15.37 -11.43 3.12
C ASP A 33 -13.97 -11.26 3.71
N ALA A 34 -13.70 -10.14 4.38
CA ALA A 34 -12.46 -9.92 5.13
C ALA A 34 -12.22 -11.04 6.15
N LEU A 35 -13.18 -11.33 7.03
CA LEU A 35 -13.04 -12.40 8.03
C LEU A 35 -12.70 -13.75 7.40
N SER A 36 -13.27 -14.05 6.23
CA SER A 36 -12.97 -15.25 5.47
C SER A 36 -11.55 -15.22 4.89
N ALA A 37 -11.13 -14.10 4.30
CA ALA A 37 -9.78 -13.89 3.77
C ALA A 37 -8.71 -14.10 4.85
N PHE A 38 -8.88 -13.48 6.02
CA PHE A 38 -7.96 -13.62 7.15
C PHE A 38 -7.92 -15.05 7.69
N LYS A 39 -9.07 -15.74 7.73
CA LYS A 39 -9.13 -17.15 8.17
C LYS A 39 -8.42 -18.09 7.20
N GLU A 40 -8.55 -17.84 5.90
CA GLU A 40 -7.98 -18.68 4.84
C GLU A 40 -6.55 -18.26 4.44
N GLY A 41 -6.04 -17.16 4.98
CA GLY A 41 -4.71 -16.63 4.65
C GLY A 41 -4.63 -16.03 3.25
N GLN A 42 -5.75 -15.56 2.69
CA GLN A 42 -5.80 -14.96 1.35
C GLN A 42 -5.32 -13.50 1.36
N PRO A 43 -4.63 -13.04 0.30
CA PRO A 43 -4.27 -11.64 0.17
C PRO A 43 -5.50 -10.74 0.11
N ILE A 44 -5.39 -9.54 0.68
CA ILE A 44 -6.44 -8.50 0.69
C ILE A 44 -6.00 -7.28 -0.11
N GLY A 45 -6.95 -6.44 -0.54
CA GLY A 45 -6.68 -5.27 -1.40
C GLY A 45 -5.59 -4.33 -0.87
N ASP A 46 -5.64 -3.99 0.43
CA ASP A 46 -4.66 -3.13 1.11
C ASP A 46 -3.22 -3.66 0.98
N GLY A 47 -3.05 -4.95 0.72
CA GLY A 47 -1.75 -5.57 0.50
C GLY A 47 -1.12 -5.31 -0.87
N ILE A 48 -1.73 -4.51 -1.75
CA ILE A 48 -1.24 -4.36 -3.12
C ILE A 48 0.17 -3.75 -3.22
N GLY A 49 0.50 -2.73 -2.42
CA GLY A 49 1.87 -2.19 -2.39
C GLY A 49 2.87 -3.23 -1.84
N ALA A 50 2.47 -3.96 -0.81
CA ALA A 50 3.22 -5.08 -0.27
C ALA A 50 3.43 -6.22 -1.29
N LEU A 51 2.48 -6.46 -2.20
CA LEU A 51 2.58 -7.42 -3.31
C LEU A 51 3.56 -6.92 -4.38
N VAL A 52 3.53 -5.64 -4.74
CA VAL A 52 4.49 -5.06 -5.69
C VAL A 52 5.92 -5.23 -5.17
N ALA A 53 6.17 -4.90 -3.90
CA ALA A 53 7.48 -5.12 -3.29
C ALA A 53 7.86 -6.61 -3.24
N ALA A 54 6.91 -7.51 -2.96
CA ALA A 54 7.15 -8.95 -2.99
C ALA A 54 7.58 -9.44 -4.38
N LYS A 55 6.95 -8.94 -5.45
CA LYS A 55 7.34 -9.27 -6.83
C LYS A 55 8.78 -8.83 -7.15
N LEU A 56 9.20 -7.65 -6.68
CA LEU A 56 10.55 -7.14 -6.91
C LEU A 56 11.64 -7.96 -6.21
N ILE A 57 11.35 -8.53 -5.04
CA ILE A 57 12.33 -9.26 -4.23
C ILE A 57 12.24 -10.77 -4.38
N HIS A 58 11.35 -11.28 -5.24
CA HIS A 58 11.06 -12.70 -5.33
C HIS A 58 12.33 -13.53 -5.59
N GLY A 59 12.58 -14.51 -4.72
CA GLY A 59 13.76 -15.38 -4.81
C GLY A 59 15.08 -14.73 -4.39
N ARG A 60 15.06 -13.53 -3.81
CA ARG A 60 16.24 -12.80 -3.32
C ARG A 60 16.39 -12.93 -1.81
N PRO A 61 17.64 -12.91 -1.28
CA PRO A 61 17.85 -12.90 0.15
C PRO A 61 17.34 -11.60 0.77
N PHE A 62 16.70 -11.70 1.93
CA PHE A 62 16.21 -10.55 2.69
C PHE A 62 16.73 -10.60 4.12
N LYS A 63 16.76 -9.44 4.78
CA LYS A 63 17.06 -9.31 6.21
C LYS A 63 15.98 -8.50 6.89
N ARG A 64 15.73 -8.80 8.17
CA ARG A 64 14.84 -7.98 8.99
C ARG A 64 15.57 -6.68 9.37
N LEU A 65 15.01 -5.54 9.00
CA LEU A 65 15.63 -4.23 9.22
C LEU A 65 15.17 -3.58 10.53
N VAL A 66 13.85 -3.63 10.75
CA VAL A 66 13.16 -3.18 11.98
C VAL A 66 12.04 -4.17 12.30
N LYS A 67 11.30 -3.94 13.39
CA LYS A 67 10.21 -4.85 13.81
C LYS A 67 9.21 -5.05 12.66
N ASP A 68 8.93 -6.31 12.35
CA ASP A 68 7.95 -6.75 11.34
C ASP A 68 8.16 -6.15 9.94
N THR A 69 9.39 -5.71 9.61
CA THR A 69 9.73 -5.08 8.32
C THR A 69 11.07 -5.60 7.84
N ILE A 70 11.10 -6.00 6.56
CA ILE A 70 12.27 -6.58 5.91
C ILE A 70 12.79 -5.65 4.82
N VAL A 71 14.03 -5.89 4.43
CA VAL A 71 14.66 -5.27 3.26
C VAL A 71 15.38 -6.35 2.46
N ALA A 72 15.30 -6.27 1.14
CA ALA A 72 16.14 -7.01 0.22
C ALA A 72 16.87 -6.04 -0.70
N GLU A 73 18.11 -6.36 -1.02
CA GLU A 73 18.89 -5.63 -2.03
C GLU A 73 18.75 -6.35 -3.36
N VAL A 74 18.32 -5.63 -4.39
CA VAL A 74 18.10 -6.15 -5.73
C VAL A 74 18.67 -5.17 -6.76
N GLU A 75 18.97 -5.66 -7.95
CA GLU A 75 19.36 -4.82 -9.08
C GLU A 75 18.14 -4.63 -9.99
N ILE A 76 17.81 -3.38 -10.31
CA ILE A 76 16.72 -3.02 -11.22
C ILE A 76 17.30 -2.10 -12.27
N ASP A 77 17.36 -2.57 -13.52
CA ASP A 77 17.83 -1.79 -14.67
C ASP A 77 19.17 -1.07 -14.40
N GLY A 78 20.15 -1.80 -13.84
CA GLY A 78 21.48 -1.28 -13.52
C GLY A 78 21.57 -0.41 -12.25
N ARG A 79 20.48 -0.28 -11.48
CA ARG A 79 20.43 0.49 -10.21
C ARG A 79 20.39 -0.44 -9.01
N ARG A 80 21.00 -0.02 -7.90
CA ARG A 80 20.93 -0.75 -6.62
C ARG A 80 19.66 -0.35 -5.88
N ALA A 81 18.70 -1.27 -5.77
CA ALA A 81 17.43 -1.01 -5.13
C ALA A 81 17.31 -1.73 -3.78
N TYR A 82 17.08 -0.95 -2.71
CA TYR A 82 16.69 -1.44 -1.40
C TYR A 82 15.17 -1.51 -1.33
N VAL A 83 14.61 -2.70 -1.50
CA VAL A 83 13.17 -2.92 -1.49
C VAL A 83 12.71 -3.29 -0.09
N VAL A 84 11.80 -2.50 0.46
CA VAL A 84 11.27 -2.60 1.82
C VAL A 84 9.81 -3.03 1.77
N LYS A 85 9.43 -3.97 2.62
CA LYS A 85 8.03 -4.29 2.90
C LYS A 85 7.87 -4.83 4.31
N ALA A 86 6.65 -4.84 4.81
CA ALA A 86 6.32 -5.61 6.00
C ALA A 86 6.64 -7.11 5.79
N GLU A 87 6.97 -7.80 6.86
CA GLU A 87 7.22 -9.24 6.83
C GLU A 87 5.91 -10.01 6.68
N GLY A 88 5.83 -10.90 5.69
CA GLY A 88 4.72 -11.82 5.49
C GLY A 88 5.17 -13.26 5.26
N PRO A 89 4.22 -14.15 4.92
CA PRO A 89 2.77 -13.91 4.96
C PRO A 89 2.26 -13.90 6.41
N GLY A 90 1.53 -12.88 6.85
CA GLY A 90 1.15 -12.81 8.28
C GLY A 90 0.32 -11.65 8.81
N ALA A 91 -0.53 -11.02 7.99
CA ALA A 91 -1.36 -9.89 8.41
C ALA A 91 -0.60 -8.72 9.06
N LYS A 92 0.67 -8.50 8.67
CA LYS A 92 1.50 -7.46 9.25
C LYS A 92 1.47 -6.21 8.36
N VAL A 93 1.48 -5.04 9.00
CA VAL A 93 1.63 -3.73 8.33
C VAL A 93 3.07 -3.19 8.48
N GLY A 94 3.83 -3.72 9.45
CA GLY A 94 5.23 -3.35 9.67
C GLY A 94 5.41 -1.92 10.17
N LYS A 95 6.58 -1.36 9.93
CA LYS A 95 7.00 0.00 10.26
C LYS A 95 7.81 0.60 9.11
N PRO A 96 7.15 0.87 7.96
CA PRO A 96 7.82 1.35 6.76
C PRO A 96 8.56 2.68 7.00
N GLY A 97 8.01 3.58 7.83
CA GLY A 97 8.65 4.86 8.08
C GLY A 97 9.94 4.75 8.91
N GLU A 98 9.93 3.88 9.94
CA GLU A 98 11.13 3.57 10.72
C GLU A 98 12.21 2.88 9.86
N ALA A 99 11.80 2.00 8.94
CA ALA A 99 12.70 1.31 8.02
C ALA A 99 13.38 2.29 7.04
N VAL A 100 12.62 3.17 6.41
CA VAL A 100 13.15 4.18 5.48
C VAL A 100 14.11 5.11 6.20
N ARG A 101 13.75 5.61 7.39
CA ARG A 101 14.64 6.45 8.19
C ARG A 101 15.99 5.77 8.43
N LYS A 102 15.96 4.50 8.86
CA LYS A 102 17.18 3.74 9.15
C LYS A 102 18.04 3.55 7.89
N LEU A 103 17.44 3.23 6.74
CA LEU A 103 18.17 3.14 5.48
C LEU A 103 18.77 4.47 5.05
N LEU A 104 18.03 5.56 5.17
CA LEU A 104 18.55 6.90 4.86
C LEU A 104 19.65 7.32 5.82
N GLU A 105 19.63 6.91 7.09
CA GLU A 105 20.73 7.12 8.03
C GLU A 105 21.97 6.30 7.65
N GLU A 106 21.81 5.02 7.31
CA GLU A 106 22.88 4.10 6.93
C GLU A 106 23.52 4.43 5.57
N LEU A 107 22.72 4.86 4.59
CA LEU A 107 23.15 5.09 3.20
C LEU A 107 23.35 6.58 2.86
N SER A 108 22.83 7.48 3.70
CA SER A 108 22.89 8.95 3.56
C SER A 108 22.84 9.46 2.11
N ASP A 109 23.99 9.87 1.57
CA ASP A 109 24.10 10.62 0.31
C ASP A 109 24.09 9.72 -0.93
N GLU A 110 24.10 8.39 -0.76
CA GLU A 110 24.03 7.44 -1.87
C GLU A 110 22.62 7.31 -2.44
N VAL A 111 21.58 7.64 -1.64
CA VAL A 111 20.19 7.42 -2.04
C VAL A 111 19.70 8.56 -2.92
N LYS A 112 19.48 8.27 -4.20
CA LYS A 112 19.01 9.24 -5.19
C LYS A 112 17.51 9.53 -5.10
N ALA A 113 16.72 8.51 -4.77
CA ALA A 113 15.27 8.61 -4.71
C ALA A 113 14.65 7.57 -3.77
N VAL A 114 13.51 7.93 -3.17
CA VAL A 114 12.65 7.01 -2.42
C VAL A 114 11.29 6.92 -3.10
N ILE A 115 10.83 5.72 -3.43
CA ILE A 115 9.55 5.46 -4.10
C ILE A 115 8.66 4.66 -3.16
N PHE A 116 7.52 5.23 -2.76
CA PHE A 116 6.48 4.53 -2.03
C PHE A 116 5.47 3.91 -2.99
N VAL A 117 5.05 2.68 -2.72
CA VAL A 117 3.96 2.01 -3.44
C VAL A 117 2.89 1.66 -2.42
N ASP A 118 1.71 2.25 -2.57
CA ASP A 118 0.60 2.07 -1.62
C ASP A 118 -0.73 1.93 -2.34
N ALA A 119 -1.71 1.35 -1.65
CA ALA A 119 -3.09 1.39 -2.09
C ALA A 119 -3.68 2.78 -1.79
N THR A 120 -4.57 3.27 -2.64
CA THR A 120 -5.33 4.50 -2.37
C THR A 120 -6.80 4.29 -2.67
N VAL A 121 -7.66 4.97 -1.91
CA VAL A 121 -9.09 4.96 -2.17
C VAL A 121 -9.37 5.74 -3.44
N LYS A 122 -10.07 5.10 -4.37
CA LYS A 122 -10.49 5.70 -5.63
C LYS A 122 -11.75 6.54 -5.45
N LEU A 123 -11.94 7.51 -6.34
CA LEU A 123 -13.15 8.31 -6.47
C LEU A 123 -14.21 7.61 -7.33
N GLU A 124 -15.46 8.04 -7.20
CA GLU A 124 -16.54 7.56 -8.04
C GLU A 124 -16.28 7.85 -9.52
N GLY A 125 -16.21 6.79 -10.33
CA GLY A 125 -15.91 6.86 -11.76
C GLY A 125 -14.48 6.45 -12.13
N GLU A 126 -13.59 6.29 -11.14
CA GLU A 126 -12.24 5.76 -11.34
C GLU A 126 -12.24 4.23 -11.37
N GLU A 127 -11.27 3.66 -12.10
CA GLU A 127 -11.15 2.22 -12.26
C GLU A 127 -10.32 1.60 -11.12
N THR A 128 -10.75 0.43 -10.65
CA THR A 128 -9.95 -0.38 -9.73
C THR A 128 -8.68 -0.85 -10.43
N GLY A 129 -7.54 -0.66 -9.78
CA GLY A 129 -6.23 -1.01 -10.30
C GLY A 129 -5.63 0.03 -11.25
N GLU A 130 -6.24 1.21 -11.38
CA GLU A 130 -5.60 2.36 -12.00
C GLU A 130 -4.37 2.77 -11.18
N VAL A 131 -3.23 2.97 -11.85
CA VAL A 131 -1.95 3.33 -11.25
C VAL A 131 -1.69 4.80 -11.51
N VAL A 132 -1.37 5.55 -10.44
CA VAL A 132 -1.12 6.99 -10.51
C VAL A 132 0.19 7.33 -9.82
N ASP A 133 1.03 8.11 -10.50
CA ASP A 133 2.29 8.60 -9.95
C ASP A 133 2.07 9.91 -9.17
N GLY A 134 2.81 10.09 -8.08
CA GLY A 134 2.72 11.22 -7.18
C GLY A 134 4.07 11.62 -6.60
N ILE A 135 4.09 12.79 -5.96
CA ILE A 135 5.26 13.31 -5.27
C ILE A 135 4.98 13.30 -3.76
N GLY A 136 5.96 12.86 -2.98
CA GLY A 136 5.90 12.79 -1.53
C GLY A 136 5.62 11.39 -0.98
N VAL A 137 5.32 11.34 0.32
CA VAL A 137 5.16 10.09 1.07
C VAL A 137 3.70 9.62 1.02
N ALA A 138 3.51 8.40 0.51
CA ALA A 138 2.24 7.67 0.57
C ALA A 138 2.33 6.55 1.62
N ILE A 139 1.77 6.81 2.80
CA ILE A 139 1.62 5.81 3.87
C ILE A 139 0.21 5.93 4.45
N GLY A 140 -0.58 4.87 4.31
CA GLY A 140 -1.86 4.70 5.00
C GLY A 140 -1.73 4.55 6.53
N GLY A 141 -2.79 4.91 7.25
CA GLY A 141 -2.88 4.73 8.71
C GLY A 141 -2.59 6.00 9.55
N PRO A 142 -2.44 5.86 10.88
CA PRO A 142 -2.23 7.02 11.76
C PRO A 142 -0.96 7.78 11.36
N GLY A 143 -1.06 9.10 11.19
CA GLY A 143 -0.04 9.97 10.57
C GLY A 143 1.35 10.02 11.23
N VAL A 144 1.59 9.21 12.27
CA VAL A 144 2.88 9.05 12.95
C VAL A 144 3.95 8.49 12.01
N GLU A 145 3.64 7.48 11.20
CA GLU A 145 4.64 6.91 10.27
C GLU A 145 4.95 7.86 9.11
N LYS A 146 3.92 8.52 8.56
CA LYS A 146 4.09 9.56 7.53
C LYS A 146 4.96 10.72 8.03
N PHE A 147 4.66 11.25 9.23
CA PHE A 147 5.42 12.35 9.81
C PHE A 147 6.90 12.01 10.04
N LYS A 148 7.20 10.79 10.51
CA LYS A 148 8.60 10.35 10.70
C LYS A 148 9.41 10.36 9.39
N VAL A 149 8.78 10.03 8.27
CA VAL A 149 9.45 10.02 6.97
C VAL A 149 9.60 11.44 6.43
N GLU A 150 8.55 12.26 6.52
CA GLU A 150 8.57 13.65 6.08
C GLU A 150 9.60 14.50 6.85
N GLU A 151 9.77 14.24 8.15
CA GLU A 151 10.81 14.91 8.94
C GLU A 151 12.23 14.57 8.44
N VAL A 152 12.44 13.33 8.00
CA VAL A 152 13.72 12.85 7.48
C VAL A 152 13.95 13.37 6.06
N SER A 153 12.91 13.41 5.23
CA SER A 153 13.00 13.94 3.87
C SER A 153 13.42 15.41 3.85
N LEU A 154 12.89 16.22 4.77
CA LEU A 154 13.25 17.63 4.93
C LEU A 154 14.72 17.84 5.33
N LYS A 155 15.34 16.86 6.01
CA LYS A 155 16.72 16.97 6.49
C LYS A 155 17.75 16.47 5.48
N LYS A 156 17.37 15.54 4.58
CA LYS A 156 18.30 14.81 3.71
C LYS A 156 18.24 15.22 2.23
N GLU A 157 17.37 16.16 1.84
CA GLU A 157 17.20 16.63 0.45
C GLU A 157 16.96 15.53 -0.61
N VAL A 158 16.59 14.32 -0.17
CA VAL A 158 16.26 13.20 -1.08
C VAL A 158 14.82 13.38 -1.59
N PRO A 159 14.56 13.28 -2.91
CA PRO A 159 13.21 13.34 -3.45
C PRO A 159 12.41 12.08 -3.13
N PHE A 160 11.15 12.29 -2.77
CA PHE A 160 10.18 11.24 -2.47
C PHE A 160 9.11 11.21 -3.55
N TYR A 161 8.82 10.01 -4.03
CA TYR A 161 7.79 9.74 -5.01
C TYR A 161 6.82 8.69 -4.47
N SER A 162 5.62 8.67 -5.04
CA SER A 162 4.61 7.67 -4.73
C SER A 162 4.01 7.09 -5.99
N ILE A 163 3.67 5.82 -5.95
CA ILE A 163 2.91 5.09 -6.95
C ILE A 163 1.69 4.55 -6.23
N LEU A 164 0.55 5.12 -6.53
CA LEU A 164 -0.71 4.85 -5.87
C LEU A 164 -1.55 3.93 -6.75
N ILE A 165 -2.04 2.84 -6.17
CA ILE A 165 -2.91 1.90 -6.87
C ILE A 165 -4.31 2.06 -6.32
N LYS A 166 -5.23 2.48 -7.20
CA LYS A 166 -6.60 2.83 -6.84
C LYS A 166 -7.44 1.59 -6.53
N GLU A 167 -8.14 1.62 -5.41
CA GLU A 167 -9.10 0.59 -5.00
C GLU A 167 -10.32 1.21 -4.31
N ASP A 168 -11.43 0.49 -4.30
CA ASP A 168 -12.58 0.85 -3.46
C ASP A 168 -12.29 0.58 -1.98
N VAL A 169 -12.98 1.31 -1.08
CA VAL A 169 -12.85 1.12 0.38
C VAL A 169 -13.15 -0.32 0.80
N GLU A 170 -14.11 -0.99 0.17
CA GLU A 170 -14.38 -2.40 0.45
C GLU A 170 -13.31 -3.36 -0.10
N GLU A 171 -12.64 -2.99 -1.19
CA GLU A 171 -11.61 -3.82 -1.83
C GLU A 171 -10.40 -3.95 -0.91
N ALA A 172 -10.06 -2.87 -0.20
CA ALA A 172 -8.97 -2.80 0.76
C ALA A 172 -9.02 -3.91 1.82
N ILE A 173 -10.22 -4.27 2.28
CA ILE A 173 -10.41 -5.29 3.35
C ILE A 173 -10.83 -6.66 2.84
N SER A 174 -11.34 -6.75 1.62
CA SER A 174 -11.81 -8.01 1.00
C SER A 174 -10.66 -8.78 0.32
N PRO A 175 -10.84 -10.05 -0.07
CA PRO A 175 -9.87 -10.77 -0.89
C PRO A 175 -9.46 -9.97 -2.14
N MET A 176 -8.16 -9.94 -2.41
CA MET A 176 -7.58 -9.15 -3.49
C MET A 176 -8.16 -9.57 -4.85
N LYS A 177 -8.75 -8.60 -5.55
CA LYS A 177 -9.33 -8.80 -6.88
C LYS A 177 -8.26 -9.01 -7.95
N LYS A 178 -8.65 -9.65 -9.06
CA LYS A 178 -7.73 -9.94 -10.18
C LYS A 178 -7.19 -8.66 -10.83
N GLU A 179 -8.01 -7.62 -10.86
CA GLU A 179 -7.70 -6.30 -11.35
C GLU A 179 -6.52 -5.70 -10.58
N LEU A 180 -6.53 -5.80 -9.23
CA LEU A 180 -5.41 -5.38 -8.38
C LEU A 180 -4.17 -6.25 -8.59
N VAL A 181 -4.33 -7.58 -8.69
CA VAL A 181 -3.17 -8.46 -8.97
C VAL A 181 -2.49 -8.10 -10.29
N ARG A 182 -3.27 -7.74 -11.32
CA ARG A 182 -2.75 -7.28 -12.63
C ARG A 182 -2.15 -5.88 -12.55
N SER A 183 -2.70 -4.99 -11.74
CA SER A 183 -2.13 -3.65 -11.56
C SER A 183 -0.77 -3.69 -10.85
N ALA A 184 -0.48 -4.74 -10.07
CA ALA A 184 0.86 -4.94 -9.52
C ALA A 184 1.95 -5.02 -10.62
N ASP A 185 1.67 -5.66 -11.76
CA ASP A 185 2.63 -5.71 -12.88
C ASP A 185 2.80 -4.32 -13.52
N LYS A 186 1.69 -3.60 -13.73
CA LYS A 186 1.73 -2.21 -14.21
C LYS A 186 2.51 -1.30 -13.25
N ALA A 187 2.32 -1.45 -11.94
CA ALA A 187 3.05 -0.67 -10.95
C ALA A 187 4.56 -0.93 -11.01
N VAL A 188 4.99 -2.17 -11.27
CA VAL A 188 6.42 -2.48 -11.50
C VAL A 188 6.94 -1.77 -12.76
N GLU A 189 6.15 -1.70 -13.84
CA GLU A 189 6.51 -0.95 -15.05
C GLU A 189 6.60 0.56 -14.79
N HIS A 190 5.69 1.12 -14.00
CA HIS A 190 5.73 2.52 -13.55
C HIS A 190 6.96 2.81 -12.69
N ILE A 191 7.33 1.91 -11.76
CA ILE A 191 8.57 2.03 -10.97
C ILE A 191 9.78 2.14 -11.91
N ARG A 192 9.89 1.25 -12.90
CA ARG A 192 11.00 1.29 -13.87
C ARG A 192 11.03 2.59 -14.67
N SER A 193 9.87 3.04 -15.14
CA SER A 193 9.74 4.28 -15.92
C SER A 193 10.14 5.50 -15.08
N LEU A 194 9.65 5.60 -13.85
CA LEU A 194 10.00 6.66 -12.91
C LEU A 194 11.49 6.64 -12.57
N LEU A 195 12.09 5.46 -12.33
CA LEU A 195 13.52 5.33 -12.10
C LEU A 195 14.34 5.81 -13.31
N ALA A 196 13.93 5.48 -14.53
CA ALA A 196 14.59 5.94 -15.74
C ALA A 196 14.54 7.48 -15.90
N GLU A 197 13.49 8.12 -15.42
CA GLU A 197 13.32 9.58 -15.49
C GLU A 197 14.12 10.33 -14.42
N VAL A 198 14.24 9.77 -13.21
CA VAL A 198 14.76 10.51 -12.03
C VAL A 198 16.13 10.04 -11.52
N THR A 199 16.66 8.95 -12.09
CA THR A 199 17.94 8.34 -11.66
C THR A 199 18.75 7.80 -12.85
N GLU A 200 20.05 7.60 -12.65
CA GLU A 200 21.00 7.06 -13.62
C GLU A 200 21.43 5.62 -13.25
N GLU A 201 22.08 4.90 -14.17
CA GLU A 201 22.68 3.60 -13.85
C GLU A 201 23.76 3.75 -12.77
N GLY A 202 23.82 2.81 -11.84
CA GLY A 202 24.70 2.88 -10.67
C GLY A 202 24.12 3.62 -9.47
N ASP A 203 23.04 4.38 -9.62
CA ASP A 203 22.36 5.05 -8.51
C ASP A 203 21.76 4.03 -7.52
N THR A 204 21.67 4.46 -6.25
CA THR A 204 21.00 3.71 -5.19
C THR A 204 19.63 4.30 -4.91
N VAL A 205 18.62 3.44 -4.81
CA VAL A 205 17.23 3.83 -4.58
C VAL A 205 16.58 2.99 -3.50
N ILE A 206 15.56 3.54 -2.85
CA ILE A 206 14.73 2.81 -1.88
C ILE A 206 13.32 2.69 -2.46
N ILE A 207 12.78 1.47 -2.48
CA ILE A 207 11.40 1.19 -2.92
C ILE A 207 10.64 0.61 -1.74
N VAL A 208 9.49 1.17 -1.39
CA VAL A 208 8.74 0.79 -0.18
C VAL A 208 7.35 0.33 -0.57
N GLY A 209 7.10 -0.98 -0.46
CA GLY A 209 5.76 -1.53 -0.58
C GLY A 209 5.01 -1.45 0.74
N VAL A 210 4.05 -0.53 0.82
CA VAL A 210 3.16 -0.35 1.96
C VAL A 210 1.94 -1.25 1.81
N GLY A 211 1.37 -1.67 2.94
CA GLY A 211 0.17 -2.50 2.96
C GLY A 211 0.30 -3.77 3.78
N ASN A 212 -0.85 -4.37 4.06
CA ASN A 212 -0.96 -5.61 4.81
C ASN A 212 -0.34 -6.82 4.08
N THR A 213 0.37 -7.69 4.81
CA THR A 213 1.04 -8.88 4.25
C THR A 213 0.26 -10.18 4.39
N MET A 214 -1.05 -10.14 4.66
CA MET A 214 -1.86 -11.35 4.65
C MET A 214 -1.75 -12.02 3.28
N GLY A 215 -1.49 -13.33 3.25
CA GLY A 215 -1.32 -14.08 2.00
C GLY A 215 -0.16 -13.66 1.09
N ILE A 216 0.68 -12.71 1.49
CA ILE A 216 1.77 -12.15 0.67
C ILE A 216 3.12 -12.43 1.35
N GLY A 217 3.85 -13.40 0.81
CA GLY A 217 5.21 -13.74 1.23
C GLY A 217 6.29 -12.89 0.54
N GLN A 218 7.54 -13.26 0.80
CA GLN A 218 8.73 -12.77 0.10
C GLN A 218 9.12 -13.72 -1.04
#